data_AF-I4D153-F1
#
_entry.id   AF-I4D153-F1
#
_cell.length_a   1.000
_cell.length_b   1.000
_cell.length_c   1.000
_cell.angle_alpha   90.00
_cell.angle_beta   90.00
_cell.angle_gamma   90.00
#
_symmetry.space_group_name_H-M   'P 1'
#
loop_
_entity.id
_entity.type
_entity.pdbx_description
1 polymer ?
#
loop_
_entity_poly.entity_id
_entity_poly.type
_entity_poly.pdbx_seq_one_letter_code
_entity_poly.pdbx_strand_id
1 'polypeptide(L)'
;MTKFQAYQLIVSEIQQLFNDDVAVTLFDTEKIVAYYPGKTIDTKARIGNPPTPGSNVLEALTSGKRVVRRIPKELFGVPFVGIALPIMEDSEIVGCLAVACSIELYDNLFSTGKEILETVVKISSSAQNLSGGTEELAATIRRIDNETEHVSTEMNRTNELTQQIKKISKQSNILGLNAAIEASRAGEHGRGFAIVSEEVRRLASDTDVSTKAIDNNVQVVQSSVQLLIDAIKQLTAVTENHAGEVAEIAQSLERIERMAKSLVEMGKK
;
A
#
# COMPACT_ATOMS: atom_id res chain seq x y z
N MET A 1 34.59 -56.88 -2.00
CA MET A 1 33.35 -56.22 -2.42
C MET A 1 33.75 -55.12 -3.37
N THR A 2 33.31 -55.18 -4.62
CA THR A 2 33.62 -54.13 -5.61
C THR A 2 32.88 -52.84 -5.27
N LYS A 3 33.36 -51.71 -5.78
CA LYS A 3 32.68 -50.41 -5.57
C LYS A 3 31.24 -50.45 -6.13
N PHE A 4 31.04 -51.12 -7.26
CA PHE A 4 29.72 -51.31 -7.84
C PHE A 4 28.78 -52.13 -6.92
N GLN A 5 29.28 -53.22 -6.34
CA GLN A 5 28.52 -54.01 -5.35
C GLN A 5 28.12 -53.18 -4.13
N ALA A 6 28.97 -52.25 -3.69
CA ALA A 6 28.63 -51.32 -2.61
C ALA A 6 27.43 -50.43 -2.97
N TYR A 7 27.42 -49.85 -4.18
CA TYR A 7 26.29 -49.06 -4.67
C TYR A 7 25.01 -49.89 -4.79
N GLN A 8 25.10 -51.16 -5.21
CA GLN A 8 23.94 -52.05 -5.28
C GLN A 8 23.31 -52.33 -3.91
N LEU A 9 24.09 -52.32 -2.82
CA LEU A 9 23.58 -52.53 -1.47
C LEU A 9 22.82 -51.30 -0.95
N ILE A 10 23.30 -50.09 -1.26
CA ILE A 10 22.74 -48.85 -0.69
C ILE A 10 21.71 -48.16 -1.59
N VAL A 11 21.59 -48.55 -2.87
CA VAL A 11 20.77 -47.80 -3.86
C VAL A 11 19.31 -47.61 -3.45
N SER A 12 18.71 -48.58 -2.73
CA SER A 12 17.34 -48.48 -2.20
C SER A 12 17.18 -47.45 -1.09
N GLU A 13 18.27 -47.07 -0.42
CA GLU A 13 18.28 -46.15 0.71
C GLU A 13 18.64 -44.73 0.28
N ILE A 14 19.20 -44.54 -0.93
CA ILE A 14 19.65 -43.23 -1.43
C ILE A 14 18.53 -42.19 -1.41
N GLN A 15 17.28 -42.58 -1.74
CA GLN A 15 16.13 -41.65 -1.68
C GLN A 15 15.91 -41.07 -0.29
N GLN A 16 16.26 -41.80 0.79
CA GLN A 16 16.07 -41.35 2.17
C GLN A 16 17.07 -40.27 2.59
N LEU A 17 18.12 -40.04 1.80
CA LEU A 17 19.11 -38.99 2.04
C LEU A 17 18.62 -37.61 1.58
N PHE A 18 17.52 -37.55 0.83
CA PHE A 18 16.98 -36.32 0.26
C PHE A 18 15.63 -35.98 0.91
N ASN A 19 15.42 -34.69 1.14
CA ASN A 19 14.10 -34.17 1.54
C ASN A 19 13.18 -33.95 0.33
N ASP A 20 13.76 -33.75 -0.85
CA ASP A 20 13.06 -33.50 -2.10
C ASP A 20 12.51 -34.79 -2.71
N ASP A 21 11.62 -34.65 -3.70
CA ASP A 21 11.23 -35.80 -4.51
C ASP A 21 12.36 -36.21 -5.45
N VAL A 22 12.81 -37.45 -5.31
CA VAL A 22 14.00 -37.96 -5.98
C VAL A 22 13.74 -39.34 -6.56
N ALA A 23 14.02 -39.52 -7.86
CA ALA A 23 14.13 -40.83 -8.47
C ALA A 23 15.60 -41.26 -8.58
N VAL A 24 15.88 -42.53 -8.31
CA VAL A 24 17.24 -43.09 -8.32
C VAL A 24 17.32 -44.26 -9.29
N THR A 25 18.31 -44.25 -10.16
CA THR A 25 18.56 -45.33 -11.12
C THR A 25 20.02 -45.74 -11.07
N LEU A 26 20.29 -47.03 -10.95
CA LEU A 26 21.63 -47.59 -11.02
C LEU A 26 21.78 -48.36 -12.33
N PHE A 27 22.89 -48.11 -13.02
CA PHE A 27 23.27 -48.73 -14.27
C PHE A 27 24.57 -49.50 -14.07
N ASP A 28 24.66 -50.71 -14.62
CA ASP A 28 25.96 -51.26 -14.99
C ASP A 28 26.45 -50.55 -16.29
N THR A 29 27.47 -51.07 -16.96
CA THR A 29 27.99 -50.47 -18.20
C THR A 29 27.05 -50.61 -19.40
N GLU A 30 26.06 -51.50 -19.35
CA GLU A 30 25.21 -51.88 -20.48
C GLU A 30 23.72 -51.59 -20.25
N LYS A 31 23.22 -51.67 -19.01
CA LYS A 31 21.79 -51.68 -18.67
C LYS A 31 21.48 -51.18 -17.27
N ILE A 32 20.20 -50.88 -17.05
CA ILE A 32 19.64 -50.55 -15.74
C ILE A 32 19.61 -51.80 -14.87
N VAL A 33 20.24 -51.73 -13.70
CA VAL A 33 20.26 -52.80 -12.69
C VAL A 33 19.28 -52.55 -11.55
N ALA A 34 18.98 -51.29 -11.24
CA ALA A 34 17.99 -50.93 -10.24
C ALA A 34 17.33 -49.60 -10.60
N TYR A 35 16.04 -49.47 -10.28
CA TYR A 35 15.28 -48.24 -10.46
C TYR A 35 14.29 -48.06 -9.32
N TYR A 36 14.34 -46.90 -8.70
CA TYR A 36 13.45 -46.45 -7.64
C TYR A 36 12.82 -45.13 -8.09
N PRO A 37 11.56 -45.13 -8.55
CA PRO A 37 10.88 -43.90 -8.94
C PRO A 37 10.68 -42.99 -7.72
N GLY A 38 10.60 -41.69 -7.97
CA GLY A 38 10.14 -40.72 -6.97
C GLY A 38 8.63 -40.81 -6.78
N LYS A 39 8.10 -39.98 -5.88
CA LYS A 39 6.66 -39.79 -5.65
C LYS A 39 5.97 -39.20 -6.87
N THR A 40 6.57 -38.20 -7.50
CA THR A 40 6.06 -37.52 -8.70
C THR A 40 6.98 -37.71 -9.90
N ILE A 41 8.27 -37.98 -9.69
CA ILE A 41 9.23 -38.26 -10.77
C ILE A 41 9.20 -39.74 -11.17
N ASP A 42 8.65 -40.02 -12.34
CA ASP A 42 8.78 -41.32 -13.01
C ASP A 42 9.42 -41.18 -14.39
N THR A 43 10.71 -41.52 -14.47
CA THR A 43 11.50 -41.51 -15.71
C THR A 43 11.14 -42.63 -16.69
N LYS A 44 10.18 -43.49 -16.35
CA LYS A 44 9.78 -44.69 -17.11
C LYS A 44 10.91 -45.69 -17.34
N ALA A 45 11.96 -45.63 -16.51
CA ALA A 45 13.07 -46.56 -16.52
C ALA A 45 12.59 -47.99 -16.20
N ARG A 46 13.18 -48.99 -16.87
CA ARG A 46 12.89 -50.40 -16.61
C ARG A 46 14.19 -51.17 -16.46
N ILE A 47 14.25 -52.05 -15.46
CA ILE A 47 15.40 -52.93 -15.23
C ILE A 47 15.66 -53.75 -16.49
N GLY A 48 16.92 -53.82 -16.90
CA GLY A 48 17.37 -54.53 -18.10
C GLY A 48 17.46 -53.67 -19.37
N ASN A 49 16.84 -52.49 -19.40
CA ASN A 49 16.97 -51.61 -20.57
C ASN A 49 18.34 -50.91 -20.61
N PRO A 50 18.92 -50.68 -21.80
CA PRO A 50 20.17 -49.93 -21.94
C PRO A 50 19.98 -48.43 -21.64
N PRO A 51 21.05 -47.68 -21.29
CA PRO A 51 21.01 -46.23 -21.20
C PRO A 51 20.45 -45.59 -22.48
N THR A 52 19.47 -44.70 -22.33
CA THR A 52 18.84 -44.05 -23.48
C THR A 52 19.87 -43.18 -24.24
N PRO A 53 19.94 -43.28 -25.59
CA PRO A 53 20.81 -42.42 -26.40
C PRO A 53 20.58 -40.94 -26.13
N GLY A 54 21.66 -40.17 -25.98
CA GLY A 54 21.60 -38.74 -25.67
C GLY A 54 21.24 -38.37 -24.23
N SER A 55 21.02 -39.36 -23.36
CA SER A 55 20.83 -39.12 -21.92
C SER A 55 22.13 -38.65 -21.24
N ASN A 56 21.98 -37.92 -20.14
CA ASN A 56 23.09 -37.54 -19.26
C ASN A 56 23.83 -38.77 -18.68
N VAL A 57 23.13 -39.90 -18.52
CA VAL A 57 23.72 -41.17 -18.06
C VAL A 57 24.70 -41.74 -19.08
N LEU A 58 24.31 -41.81 -20.36
CA LEU A 58 25.19 -42.30 -21.41
C LEU A 58 26.41 -41.40 -21.60
N GLU A 59 26.21 -40.08 -21.52
CA GLU A 59 27.30 -39.10 -21.54
C GLU A 59 28.27 -39.29 -20.35
N ALA A 60 27.76 -39.56 -19.14
CA ALA A 60 28.58 -39.86 -17.97
C ALA A 60 29.37 -41.16 -18.11
N LEU A 61 28.74 -42.23 -18.62
CA LEU A 61 29.37 -43.52 -18.91
C LEU A 61 30.42 -43.45 -20.02
N THR A 62 30.33 -42.48 -20.93
CA THR A 62 31.30 -42.31 -22.02
C THR A 62 32.44 -41.37 -21.62
N SER A 63 32.13 -40.29 -20.91
CA SER A 63 33.11 -39.26 -20.53
C SER A 63 33.89 -39.59 -19.26
N GLY A 64 33.39 -40.50 -18.43
CA GLY A 64 33.92 -40.78 -17.09
C GLY A 64 33.76 -39.62 -16.11
N LYS A 65 32.93 -38.60 -16.44
CA LYS A 65 32.70 -37.41 -15.62
C LYS A 65 31.26 -37.33 -15.13
N ARG A 66 31.06 -36.61 -14.03
CA ARG A 66 29.73 -36.24 -13.53
C ARG A 66 29.04 -35.34 -14.57
N VAL A 67 27.84 -35.72 -14.99
CA VAL A 67 27.01 -34.94 -15.93
C VAL A 67 25.74 -34.50 -15.22
N VAL A 68 25.43 -33.21 -15.32
CA VAL A 68 24.20 -32.62 -14.77
C VAL A 68 23.41 -32.02 -15.92
N ARG A 69 22.12 -32.34 -15.99
CA ARG A 69 21.22 -31.79 -16.99
C ARG A 69 19.91 -31.39 -16.35
N ARG A 70 19.34 -30.27 -16.78
CA ARG A 70 17.96 -29.90 -16.44
C ARG A 70 17.02 -30.52 -17.46
N ILE A 71 15.96 -31.15 -16.98
CA ILE A 71 14.94 -31.81 -17.77
C ILE A 71 13.65 -31.02 -17.56
N PRO A 72 13.05 -30.48 -18.63
CA PRO A 72 11.86 -29.66 -18.50
C PRO A 72 10.62 -30.55 -18.37
N LYS A 73 9.53 -29.98 -17.83
CA LYS A 73 8.32 -30.74 -17.45
C LYS A 73 7.63 -31.43 -18.64
N GLU A 74 7.86 -30.98 -19.86
CA GLU A 74 7.21 -31.49 -21.08
C GLU A 74 7.59 -32.94 -21.39
N LEU A 75 8.75 -33.42 -20.90
CA LEU A 75 9.21 -34.78 -21.15
C LEU A 75 8.64 -35.82 -20.19
N PHE A 76 8.47 -35.46 -18.91
CA PHE A 76 8.12 -36.40 -17.84
C PHE A 76 7.02 -35.91 -16.88
N GLY A 77 6.36 -34.79 -17.18
CA GLY A 77 5.29 -34.19 -16.38
C GLY A 77 5.78 -33.32 -15.22
N VAL A 78 7.01 -33.52 -14.74
CA VAL A 78 7.63 -32.78 -13.62
C VAL A 78 9.02 -32.28 -14.06
N PRO A 79 9.38 -31.01 -13.79
CA PRO A 79 10.72 -30.53 -14.07
C PRO A 79 11.70 -31.06 -13.03
N PHE A 80 12.85 -31.58 -13.46
CA PHE A 80 13.87 -32.10 -12.54
C PHE A 80 15.28 -31.85 -13.08
N VAL A 81 16.26 -31.92 -12.18
CA VAL A 81 17.68 -31.98 -12.55
C VAL A 81 18.15 -33.42 -12.44
N GLY A 82 18.59 -33.97 -13.57
CA GLY A 82 19.22 -35.28 -13.67
C GLY A 82 20.73 -35.16 -13.44
N ILE A 83 21.23 -35.82 -12.41
CA ILE A 83 22.64 -35.93 -12.06
C ILE A 83 23.07 -37.37 -12.34
N ALA A 84 24.02 -37.56 -13.24
CA ALA A 84 24.63 -38.85 -13.52
C ALA A 84 26.08 -38.84 -13.03
N LEU A 85 26.44 -39.80 -12.18
CA LEU A 85 27.77 -39.97 -11.61
C LEU A 85 28.31 -41.36 -11.99
N PRO A 86 29.35 -41.44 -12.84
CA PRO A 86 29.96 -42.71 -13.18
C PRO A 86 30.67 -43.31 -11.98
N ILE A 87 30.56 -44.63 -11.83
CA ILE A 87 31.19 -45.41 -10.78
C ILE A 87 32.51 -45.92 -11.33
N MET A 88 33.62 -45.43 -10.77
CA MET A 88 34.98 -45.78 -11.17
C MET A 88 35.61 -46.81 -10.23
N GLU A 89 36.22 -47.86 -10.77
CA GLU A 89 37.03 -48.87 -10.07
C GLU A 89 38.32 -49.10 -10.86
N ASP A 90 39.49 -48.93 -10.23
CA ASP A 90 40.82 -49.08 -10.86
C ASP A 90 40.98 -48.36 -12.22
N SER A 91 40.42 -47.14 -12.33
CA SER A 91 40.38 -46.30 -13.55
C SER A 91 39.47 -46.78 -14.67
N GLU A 92 38.67 -47.83 -14.45
CA GLU A 92 37.62 -48.30 -15.36
C GLU A 92 36.23 -47.85 -14.88
N ILE A 93 35.32 -47.62 -15.83
CA ILE A 93 33.91 -47.31 -15.54
C ILE A 93 33.19 -48.65 -15.37
N VAL A 94 32.71 -48.92 -14.16
CA VAL A 94 31.99 -50.16 -13.83
C VAL A 94 30.48 -49.98 -13.72
N GLY A 95 29.99 -48.75 -13.83
CA GLY A 95 28.57 -48.43 -13.82
C GLY A 95 28.31 -46.93 -13.68
N CYS A 96 27.05 -46.56 -13.44
CA CYS A 96 26.65 -45.17 -13.22
C CYS A 96 25.48 -45.10 -12.25
N LEU A 97 25.57 -44.19 -11.28
CA LEU A 97 24.45 -43.81 -10.42
C LEU A 97 23.82 -42.54 -10.98
N ALA A 98 22.54 -42.60 -11.31
CA ALA A 98 21.76 -41.47 -11.75
C ALA A 98 20.70 -41.11 -10.71
N VAL A 99 20.58 -39.81 -10.44
CA VAL A 99 19.60 -39.26 -9.51
C VAL A 99 18.85 -38.14 -10.23
N ALA A 100 17.52 -38.15 -10.17
CA ALA A 100 16.68 -37.09 -10.69
C ALA A 100 16.00 -36.40 -9.51
N CYS A 101 16.30 -35.12 -9.27
CA CYS A 101 15.73 -34.34 -8.17
C CYS A 101 14.75 -33.29 -8.71
N SER A 102 13.53 -33.24 -8.16
CA SER A 102 12.51 -32.26 -8.58
C SER A 102 13.01 -30.84 -8.34
N ILE A 103 12.75 -29.94 -9.29
CA ILE A 103 13.03 -28.51 -9.14
C ILE A 103 11.77 -27.66 -9.08
N GLU A 104 10.60 -28.28 -8.94
CA GLU A 104 9.31 -27.60 -8.89
C GLU A 104 9.24 -26.59 -7.73
N LEU A 105 9.80 -26.94 -6.55
CA LEU A 105 9.89 -26.03 -5.41
C LEU A 105 10.71 -24.77 -5.74
N TYR A 106 11.86 -24.94 -6.40
CA TYR A 106 12.76 -23.83 -6.74
C TYR A 106 12.17 -22.94 -7.84
N ASP A 107 11.55 -23.53 -8.86
CA ASP A 107 10.84 -22.79 -9.91
C ASP A 107 9.66 -22.00 -9.30
N ASN A 108 8.92 -22.59 -8.36
CA ASN A 108 7.84 -21.90 -7.65
C ASN A 108 8.37 -20.74 -6.80
N LEU A 109 9.43 -20.96 -6.01
CA LEU A 109 10.07 -19.88 -5.23
C LEU A 109 10.56 -18.74 -6.11
N PHE A 110 11.16 -19.06 -7.27
CA PHE A 110 11.61 -18.07 -8.24
C PHE A 110 10.45 -17.27 -8.83
N SER A 111 9.37 -17.94 -9.25
CA SER A 111 8.17 -17.29 -9.81
C SER A 111 7.49 -16.40 -8.77
N THR A 112 7.23 -16.94 -7.58
CA THR A 112 6.61 -16.18 -6.48
C THR A 112 7.47 -14.98 -6.09
N GLY A 113 8.79 -15.12 -6.01
CA GLY A 113 9.69 -14.00 -5.73
C GLY A 113 9.59 -12.90 -6.79
N LYS A 114 9.49 -13.25 -8.07
CA LYS A 114 9.28 -12.28 -9.15
C LYS A 114 7.92 -11.58 -9.07
N GLU A 115 6.84 -12.33 -8.86
CA GLU A 115 5.50 -11.79 -8.70
C GLU A 115 5.40 -10.81 -7.53
N ILE A 116 6.07 -11.11 -6.41
CA ILE A 116 6.17 -10.19 -5.28
C ILE A 116 6.91 -8.91 -5.68
N LEU A 117 8.04 -9.01 -6.40
CA LEU A 117 8.79 -7.82 -6.85
C LEU A 117 7.95 -6.92 -7.76
N GLU A 118 7.21 -7.50 -8.71
CA GLU A 118 6.29 -6.74 -9.58
C GLU A 118 5.19 -6.06 -8.76
N THR A 119 4.67 -6.74 -7.74
CA THR A 119 3.64 -6.20 -6.86
C THR A 119 4.19 -5.07 -5.99
N VAL A 120 5.42 -5.19 -5.49
CA VAL A 120 6.12 -4.12 -4.72
C VAL A 120 6.23 -2.85 -5.56
N VAL A 121 6.60 -2.95 -6.84
CA VAL A 121 6.68 -1.78 -7.73
C VAL A 121 5.31 -1.10 -7.86
N LYS A 122 4.24 -1.87 -8.03
CA LYS A 122 2.87 -1.33 -8.12
C LYS A 122 2.46 -0.60 -6.82
N ILE A 123 2.68 -1.23 -5.66
CA ILE A 123 2.31 -0.63 -4.37
C ILE A 123 3.19 0.61 -4.09
N SER A 124 4.47 0.59 -4.46
CA SER A 124 5.36 1.74 -4.32
C SER A 124 4.87 2.96 -5.11
N SER A 125 4.39 2.76 -6.34
CA SER A 125 3.81 3.83 -7.14
C SER A 125 2.52 4.37 -6.49
N SER A 126 1.64 3.48 -5.99
CA SER A 126 0.43 3.90 -5.26
C SER A 126 0.75 4.68 -3.98
N ALA A 127 1.76 4.26 -3.21
CA ALA A 127 2.22 4.97 -2.02
C ALA A 127 2.75 6.37 -2.36
N GLN A 128 3.48 6.52 -3.46
CA GLN A 128 3.98 7.82 -3.90
C GLN A 128 2.86 8.77 -4.35
N ASN A 129 1.85 8.26 -5.04
CA ASN A 129 0.65 9.04 -5.37
C ASN A 129 -0.11 9.46 -4.11
N LEU A 130 -0.21 8.57 -3.12
CA LEU A 130 -0.84 8.88 -1.83
C LEU A 130 -0.07 9.95 -1.05
N SER A 131 1.27 9.90 -1.09
CA SER A 131 2.13 10.95 -0.53
C SER A 131 1.81 12.31 -1.16
N GLY A 132 1.79 12.39 -2.49
CA GLY A 132 1.47 13.63 -3.20
C GLY A 132 0.06 14.14 -2.87
N GLY A 133 -0.94 13.25 -2.81
CA GLY A 133 -2.30 13.62 -2.40
C GLY A 133 -2.38 14.13 -0.96
N THR A 134 -1.57 13.59 -0.05
CA THR A 134 -1.49 14.03 1.35
C THR A 134 -0.87 15.43 1.46
N GLU A 135 0.17 15.72 0.66
CA GLU A 135 0.77 17.06 0.59
C GLU A 135 -0.21 18.11 0.05
N GLU A 136 -0.97 17.76 -1.00
CA GLU A 136 -2.01 18.62 -1.57
C GLU A 136 -3.15 18.87 -0.58
N LEU A 137 -3.54 17.83 0.17
CA LEU A 137 -4.54 17.95 1.23
C LEU A 137 -4.06 18.91 2.33
N ALA A 138 -2.81 18.77 2.78
CA ALA A 138 -2.21 19.67 3.78
C ALA A 138 -2.18 21.12 3.28
N ALA A 139 -1.84 21.35 2.00
CA ALA A 139 -1.88 22.68 1.40
C ALA A 139 -3.30 23.25 1.35
N THR A 140 -4.29 22.41 1.01
CA THR A 140 -5.70 22.81 0.97
C THR A 140 -6.23 23.16 2.36
N ILE A 141 -5.90 22.36 3.38
CA ILE A 141 -6.25 22.63 4.78
C ILE A 141 -5.69 23.98 5.23
N ARG A 142 -4.41 24.27 4.96
CA ARG A 142 -3.80 25.58 5.27
C ARG A 142 -4.52 26.75 4.59
N ARG A 143 -4.97 26.56 3.35
CA ARG A 143 -5.74 27.59 2.64
C ARG A 143 -7.10 27.81 3.30
N ILE A 144 -7.80 26.73 3.66
CA ILE A 144 -9.11 26.82 4.34
C ILE A 144 -8.94 27.50 5.70
N ASP A 145 -7.88 27.19 6.45
CA ASP A 145 -7.57 27.82 7.73
C ASP A 145 -7.41 29.34 7.62
N ASN A 146 -6.60 29.80 6.65
CA ASN A 146 -6.41 31.22 6.41
C ASN A 146 -7.71 31.94 5.99
N GLU A 147 -8.51 31.34 5.09
CA GLU A 147 -9.82 31.90 4.71
C GLU A 147 -10.78 31.97 5.91
N THR A 148 -10.72 30.99 6.81
CA THR A 148 -11.54 30.93 8.02
C THR A 148 -11.15 32.02 9.01
N GLU A 149 -9.86 32.27 9.19
CA GLU A 149 -9.35 33.39 9.98
C GLU A 149 -9.80 34.74 9.40
N HIS A 150 -9.77 34.86 8.07
CA HIS A 150 -10.23 36.06 7.37
C HIS A 150 -11.73 36.30 7.58
N VAL A 151 -12.57 35.26 7.46
CA VAL A 151 -14.01 35.35 7.75
C VAL A 151 -14.27 35.71 9.21
N SER A 152 -13.52 35.11 10.15
CA SER A 152 -13.63 35.43 11.58
C SER A 152 -13.37 36.91 11.85
N THR A 153 -12.33 37.47 11.22
CA THR A 153 -11.97 38.89 11.33
C THR A 153 -13.06 39.80 10.76
N GLU A 154 -13.61 39.47 9.59
CA GLU A 154 -14.71 40.23 8.98
C GLU A 154 -16.00 40.18 9.80
N MET A 155 -16.29 39.06 10.47
CA MET A 155 -17.43 38.96 11.39
C MET A 155 -17.26 39.86 12.61
N ASN A 156 -16.05 39.94 13.18
CA ASN A 156 -15.76 40.85 14.28
C ASN A 156 -15.95 42.32 13.86
N ARG A 157 -15.46 42.68 12.67
CA ARG A 157 -15.67 44.02 12.10
C ARG A 157 -17.14 44.33 11.85
N THR A 158 -17.90 43.36 11.36
CA THR A 158 -19.36 43.49 11.15
C THR A 158 -20.09 43.70 12.48
N ASN A 159 -19.70 42.98 13.53
CA ASN A 159 -20.25 43.17 14.86
C ASN A 159 -19.97 44.60 15.38
N GLU A 160 -18.73 45.08 15.28
CA GLU A 160 -18.36 46.45 15.69
C GLU A 160 -19.20 47.52 14.98
N LEU A 161 -19.36 47.40 13.65
CA LEU A 161 -20.21 48.31 12.86
C LEU A 161 -21.67 48.24 13.31
N THR A 162 -22.19 47.03 13.57
CA THR A 162 -23.56 46.82 14.04
C THR A 162 -23.79 47.50 15.40
N GLN A 163 -22.83 47.41 16.32
CA GLN A 163 -22.89 48.10 17.62
C GLN A 163 -22.86 49.63 17.45
N GLN A 164 -22.08 50.15 16.49
CA GLN A 164 -22.08 51.59 16.18
C GLN A 164 -23.43 52.06 15.64
N ILE A 165 -24.04 51.33 14.70
CA ILE A 165 -25.37 51.65 14.16
C ILE A 165 -26.43 51.61 15.26
N LYS A 166 -26.36 50.61 16.15
CA LYS A 166 -27.25 50.51 17.32
C LYS A 166 -27.13 51.72 18.26
N LYS A 167 -25.90 52.21 18.48
CA LYS A 167 -25.66 53.45 19.24
C LYS A 167 -26.27 54.67 18.55
N ILE A 168 -26.10 54.80 17.24
CA ILE A 168 -26.68 55.90 16.44
C ILE A 168 -28.20 55.86 16.51
N SER A 169 -28.82 54.69 16.31
CA SER A 169 -30.28 54.50 16.44
C SER A 169 -30.79 54.97 17.81
N LYS A 170 -30.14 54.56 18.91
CA LYS A 170 -30.51 55.02 20.26
C LYS A 170 -30.40 56.53 20.43
N GLN A 171 -29.33 57.14 19.89
CA GLN A 171 -29.15 58.60 19.93
C GLN A 171 -30.23 59.32 19.10
N SER A 172 -30.53 58.84 17.90
CA SER A 172 -31.59 59.38 17.04
C SER A 172 -32.97 59.28 17.69
N ASN A 173 -33.25 58.18 18.39
CA ASN A 173 -34.50 58.03 19.14
C ASN A 173 -34.61 59.06 20.28
N ILE A 174 -33.52 59.32 21.02
CA ILE A 174 -33.48 60.34 22.07
C ILE A 174 -33.63 61.75 21.47
N LEU A 175 -32.97 62.04 20.33
CA LEU A 175 -33.12 63.30 19.62
C LEU A 175 -34.56 63.53 19.13
N GLY A 176 -35.18 62.51 18.53
CA GLY A 176 -36.58 62.56 18.11
C GLY A 176 -37.54 62.74 19.29
N LEU A 177 -37.26 62.11 20.43
CA LEU A 177 -38.03 62.32 21.66
C LEU A 177 -37.94 63.77 22.16
N ASN A 178 -36.73 64.33 22.24
CA ASN A 178 -36.53 65.72 22.65
C ASN A 178 -37.23 66.70 21.70
N ALA A 179 -37.17 66.44 20.39
CA ALA A 179 -37.86 67.25 19.39
C ALA A 179 -39.39 67.15 19.50
N ALA A 180 -39.94 65.96 19.80
CA ALA A 180 -41.37 65.78 20.03
C ALA A 180 -41.86 66.55 21.28
N ILE A 181 -41.05 66.57 22.35
CA ILE A 181 -41.34 67.36 23.57
C ILE A 181 -41.38 68.86 23.24
N GLU A 182 -40.39 69.37 22.51
CA GLU A 182 -40.35 70.80 22.16
C GLU A 182 -41.46 71.19 21.17
N ALA A 183 -41.81 70.29 20.24
CA ALA A 183 -42.95 70.46 19.34
C ALA A 183 -44.28 70.55 20.12
N SER A 184 -44.46 69.73 21.15
CA SER A 184 -45.63 69.80 22.04
C SER A 184 -45.65 71.13 22.81
N ARG A 185 -44.49 71.61 23.26
CA ARG A 185 -44.34 72.87 23.99
C ARG A 185 -44.66 74.11 23.14
N ALA A 186 -44.37 74.06 21.83
CA ALA A 186 -44.69 75.13 20.87
C ALA A 186 -46.19 75.17 20.46
N GLY A 187 -47.01 74.23 20.92
CA GLY A 187 -48.45 74.21 20.66
C GLY A 187 -48.79 74.08 19.17
N GLU A 188 -49.70 74.91 18.67
CA GLU A 188 -50.13 74.90 17.26
C GLU A 188 -48.97 75.13 16.27
N HIS A 189 -47.96 75.93 16.65
CA HIS A 189 -46.79 76.19 15.80
C HIS A 189 -45.85 74.98 15.67
N GLY A 190 -45.93 74.01 16.59
CA GLY A 190 -45.08 72.82 16.62
C GLY A 190 -45.65 71.61 15.85
N ARG A 191 -46.87 71.67 15.32
CA ARG A 191 -47.56 70.52 14.68
C ARG A 191 -46.74 69.83 13.59
N GLY A 192 -46.12 70.60 12.69
CA GLY A 192 -45.27 70.03 11.62
C GLY A 192 -44.00 69.36 12.18
N PHE A 193 -43.39 69.95 13.20
CA PHE A 193 -42.22 69.38 13.89
C PHE A 193 -42.56 68.10 14.64
N ALA A 194 -43.77 67.99 15.21
CA ALA A 194 -44.22 66.79 15.90
C ALA A 194 -44.29 65.59 14.94
N ILE A 195 -44.83 65.78 13.74
CA ILE A 195 -44.92 64.71 12.71
C ILE A 195 -43.51 64.22 12.32
N VAL A 196 -42.58 65.15 12.06
CA VAL A 196 -41.19 64.80 11.70
C VAL A 196 -40.51 64.06 12.86
N SER A 197 -40.74 64.50 14.10
CA SER A 197 -40.14 63.88 15.29
C SER A 197 -40.63 62.45 15.53
N GLU A 198 -41.92 62.20 15.30
CA GLU A 198 -42.51 60.85 15.37
C GLU A 198 -41.89 59.93 14.31
N GLU A 199 -41.71 60.41 13.07
CA GLU A 199 -41.10 59.64 11.98
C GLU A 199 -39.62 59.34 12.25
N VAL A 200 -38.85 60.28 12.82
CA VAL A 200 -37.47 60.05 13.26
C VAL A 200 -37.41 58.96 14.33
N ARG A 201 -38.32 58.97 15.31
CA ARG A 201 -38.39 57.91 16.34
C ARG A 201 -38.73 56.55 15.74
N ARG A 202 -39.68 56.51 14.80
CA ARG A 202 -40.06 55.29 14.09
C ARG A 202 -38.87 54.69 13.33
N LEU A 203 -38.17 55.50 12.53
CA LEU A 203 -36.96 55.08 11.80
C LEU A 203 -35.85 54.61 12.75
N ALA A 204 -35.66 55.30 13.87
CA ALA A 204 -34.68 54.89 14.88
C ALA A 204 -35.04 53.53 15.51
N SER A 205 -36.32 53.31 15.85
CA SER A 205 -36.82 52.03 16.36
C SER A 205 -36.65 50.90 15.34
N ASP A 206 -37.04 51.13 14.09
CA ASP A 206 -36.89 50.15 13.00
C ASP A 206 -35.40 49.77 12.82
N THR A 207 -34.49 50.75 12.92
CA THR A 207 -33.04 50.52 12.87
C THR A 207 -32.54 49.68 14.06
N ASP A 208 -33.06 49.86 15.28
CA ASP A 208 -32.69 49.03 16.44
C ASP A 208 -33.14 47.57 16.25
N VAL A 209 -34.33 47.35 15.67
CA VAL A 209 -34.82 46.01 15.34
C VAL A 209 -33.93 45.36 14.27
N SER A 210 -33.61 46.08 13.19
CA SER A 210 -32.72 45.57 12.13
C SER A 210 -31.32 45.24 12.66
N THR A 211 -30.72 46.11 13.49
CA THR A 211 -29.40 45.84 14.07
C THR A 211 -29.39 44.63 15.00
N LYS A 212 -30.46 44.40 15.77
CA LYS A 212 -30.60 43.16 16.57
C LYS A 212 -30.68 41.91 15.69
N ALA A 213 -31.39 41.98 14.56
CA ALA A 213 -31.44 40.86 13.63
C ALA A 213 -30.07 40.56 13.00
N ILE A 214 -29.29 41.60 12.66
CA ILE A 214 -27.92 41.46 12.18
C ILE A 214 -27.02 40.83 13.26
N ASP A 215 -27.10 41.30 14.50
CA ASP A 215 -26.34 40.78 15.65
C ASP A 215 -26.56 39.26 15.84
N ASN A 216 -27.82 38.82 15.79
CA ASN A 216 -28.16 37.39 15.85
C ASN A 216 -27.54 36.60 14.69
N ASN A 217 -27.60 37.13 13.46
CA ASN A 217 -27.02 36.46 12.30
C ASN A 217 -25.49 36.35 12.42
N VAL A 218 -24.82 37.40 12.88
CA VAL A 218 -23.37 37.40 13.10
C VAL A 218 -22.99 36.33 14.13
N GLN A 219 -23.73 36.18 15.23
CA GLN A 219 -23.48 35.14 16.23
C GLN A 219 -23.62 33.72 15.66
N VAL A 220 -24.60 33.49 14.79
CA VAL A 220 -24.78 32.19 14.11
C VAL A 220 -23.60 31.90 13.18
N VAL A 221 -23.15 32.89 12.42
CA VAL A 221 -21.98 32.74 11.54
C VAL A 221 -20.71 32.51 12.34
N GLN A 222 -20.47 33.26 13.42
CA GLN A 222 -19.32 33.05 14.32
C GLN A 222 -19.30 31.64 14.92
N SER A 223 -20.46 31.11 15.32
CA SER A 223 -20.58 29.74 15.83
C SER A 223 -20.21 28.71 14.74
N SER A 224 -20.62 28.98 13.50
CA SER A 224 -20.32 28.11 12.35
C SER A 224 -18.84 28.14 11.99
N VAL A 225 -18.20 29.32 12.07
CA VAL A 225 -16.75 29.49 11.91
C VAL A 225 -15.99 28.72 12.98
N GLN A 226 -16.44 28.75 14.23
CA GLN A 226 -15.79 27.99 15.31
C GLN A 226 -15.83 26.47 15.07
N LEU A 227 -16.97 25.94 14.62
CA LEU A 227 -17.08 24.52 14.23
C LEU A 227 -16.13 24.18 13.08
N LEU A 228 -15.95 25.10 12.14
CA LEU A 228 -15.07 24.92 11.00
C LEU A 228 -13.58 24.92 11.42
N ILE A 229 -13.19 25.78 12.36
CA ILE A 229 -11.85 25.75 12.98
C ILE A 229 -11.57 24.39 13.64
N ASP A 230 -12.54 23.84 14.37
CA ASP A 230 -12.36 22.55 15.03
C ASP A 230 -12.26 21.40 14.01
N ALA A 231 -13.03 21.46 12.93
CA ALA A 231 -12.94 20.51 11.82
C ALA A 231 -11.57 20.59 11.11
N ILE A 232 -11.03 21.80 10.88
CA ILE A 232 -9.69 22.00 10.31
C ILE A 232 -8.61 21.36 11.20
N LYS A 233 -8.69 21.53 12.52
CA LYS A 233 -7.72 20.92 13.46
C LYS A 233 -7.75 19.40 13.36
N GLN A 234 -8.94 18.80 13.31
CA GLN A 234 -9.10 17.36 13.14
C GLN A 234 -8.53 16.89 11.79
N LEU A 235 -8.83 17.60 10.70
CA LEU A 235 -8.30 17.31 9.37
C LEU A 235 -6.78 17.41 9.32
N THR A 236 -6.20 18.39 10.01
CA THR A 236 -4.74 18.56 10.11
C THR A 236 -4.11 17.33 10.76
N ALA A 237 -4.62 16.91 11.92
CA ALA A 237 -4.12 15.74 12.63
C ALA A 237 -4.25 14.45 11.81
N VAL A 238 -5.38 14.24 11.12
CA VAL A 238 -5.58 13.09 10.22
C VAL A 238 -4.58 13.12 9.06
N THR A 239 -4.33 14.28 8.48
CA THR A 239 -3.39 14.44 7.36
C THR A 239 -1.95 14.17 7.78
N GLU A 240 -1.55 14.59 8.98
CA GLU A 240 -0.24 14.27 9.56
C GLU A 240 -0.08 12.77 9.81
N ASN A 241 -1.12 12.11 10.33
CA ASN A 241 -1.11 10.65 10.51
C ASN A 241 -0.99 9.92 9.17
N HIS A 242 -1.74 10.33 8.14
CA HIS A 242 -1.61 9.74 6.80
C HIS A 242 -0.20 9.89 6.24
N ALA A 243 0.46 11.04 6.45
CA ALA A 243 1.85 11.22 6.02
C ALA A 243 2.80 10.22 6.72
N GLY A 244 2.58 9.97 8.02
CA GLY A 244 3.31 8.94 8.77
C GLY A 244 3.06 7.52 8.25
N GLU A 245 1.81 7.15 8.02
CA GLU A 245 1.43 5.83 7.48
C GLU A 245 2.05 5.57 6.10
N VAL A 246 2.08 6.58 5.22
CA VAL A 246 2.72 6.48 3.91
C VAL A 246 4.24 6.21 4.05
N ALA A 247 4.90 6.86 5.01
CA ALA A 247 6.31 6.60 5.28
C ALA A 247 6.56 5.17 5.79
N GLU A 248 5.69 4.65 6.66
CA GLU A 248 5.76 3.26 7.14
C GLU A 248 5.52 2.24 6.01
N ILE A 249 4.59 2.53 5.10
CA ILE A 249 4.36 1.72 3.89
C ILE A 249 5.64 1.67 3.05
N ALA A 250 6.28 2.82 2.81
CA ALA A 250 7.52 2.87 2.03
C ALA A 250 8.63 2.01 2.66
N GLN A 251 8.82 2.11 3.98
CA GLN A 251 9.81 1.29 4.69
C GLN A 251 9.48 -0.21 4.64
N SER A 252 8.20 -0.56 4.77
CA SER A 252 7.74 -1.95 4.67
C SER A 252 7.97 -2.54 3.28
N LEU A 253 7.74 -1.75 2.23
CA LEU A 253 7.99 -2.16 0.85
C LEU A 253 9.47 -2.43 0.59
N GLU A 254 10.40 -1.61 1.11
CA GLU A 254 11.83 -1.91 0.99
C GLU A 254 12.20 -3.26 1.63
N ARG A 255 11.58 -3.58 2.78
CA ARG A 255 11.81 -4.86 3.46
C ARG A 255 11.26 -6.03 2.64
N ILE A 256 10.05 -5.89 2.09
CA ILE A 256 9.43 -6.90 1.21
C ILE A 256 10.27 -7.09 -0.05
N GLU A 257 10.79 -6.01 -0.65
CA GLU A 257 11.66 -6.08 -1.82
C GLU A 257 12.92 -6.91 -1.54
N ARG A 258 13.60 -6.66 -0.40
CA ARG A 258 14.78 -7.44 0.02
C ARG A 258 14.44 -8.92 0.20
N MET A 259 13.32 -9.23 0.84
CA MET A 259 12.85 -10.61 1.03
C MET A 259 12.55 -11.30 -0.30
N ALA A 260 11.86 -10.61 -1.20
CA ALA A 260 11.52 -11.13 -2.52
C ALA A 260 12.76 -11.37 -3.39
N LYS A 261 13.74 -10.45 -3.37
CA LYS A 261 15.06 -10.68 -4.01
C LYS A 261 15.74 -11.93 -3.45
N SER A 262 15.68 -12.15 -2.14
CA SER A 262 16.25 -13.35 -1.52
C SER A 262 15.56 -14.63 -2.01
N LEU A 263 14.23 -14.65 -2.14
CA LEU A 263 13.50 -15.79 -2.71
C LEU A 263 13.89 -16.07 -4.16
N VAL A 264 14.02 -15.01 -4.97
CA VAL A 264 14.49 -15.13 -6.36
C VAL A 264 15.90 -15.75 -6.42
N GLU A 265 16.81 -15.32 -5.55
CA GLU A 265 18.16 -15.91 -5.49
C GLU A 265 18.16 -17.36 -4.98
N MET A 266 17.26 -17.73 -4.06
CA MET A 266 17.10 -19.12 -3.63
C MET A 266 16.57 -20.01 -4.74
N GLY A 267 15.61 -19.54 -5.54
CA GLY A 267 15.02 -20.29 -6.66
C GLY A 267 15.93 -20.42 -7.90
N LYS A 268 17.07 -19.72 -7.94
CA LYS A 268 18.09 -19.87 -9.00
C LYS A 268 19.06 -21.03 -8.78
N LYS A 269 19.12 -21.58 -7.56
CA LYS A 269 20.02 -22.70 -7.20
C LYS A 269 19.44 -24.04 -7.62
#